data_AF-A0AAW0MVU9-F1
#
_entry.id   AF-A0AAW0MVU9-F1
#
_cell.length_a   1.000
_cell.length_b   1.000
_cell.length_c   1.000
_cell.angle_alpha   90.00
_cell.angle_beta   90.00
_cell.angle_gamma   90.00
#
_symmetry.space_group_name_H-M   'P 1'
#
loop_
_entity.id
_entity.type
_entity.pdbx_description
1 polymer ?
#
loop_
_entity_poly.entity_id
_entity_poly.type
_entity_poly.pdbx_seq_one_letter_code
_entity_poly.pdbx_strand_id
1 'polypeptide(L)'
;MTARLSRIQLALFFILLCPVNIIGLWWAVGSPLVMDPNSICRKAKRLAGKQAELCQTQPEIVSEVAKGARLGVQDIRETAFVYAITAAGVTHAVTQACSMGDLLQCGCEATRNRAPPRPSSFSPGDGVKWEWGGCGDDVEFGYEKSKQFMDAKRRRGRATLGRL
;
A
#
# COMPACT_ATOMS: atom_id res chain seq x y z
N MET A 1 -34.85 -15.05 40.73
CA MET A 1 -33.48 -14.73 41.19
C MET A 1 -32.98 -13.53 40.40
N THR A 2 -33.14 -12.32 40.93
CA THR A 2 -32.71 -11.07 40.27
C THR A 2 -31.27 -10.78 40.67
N ALA A 3 -30.33 -11.02 39.75
CA ALA A 3 -28.93 -10.70 39.98
C ALA A 3 -28.78 -9.18 40.16
N ARG A 4 -28.34 -8.74 41.35
CA ARG A 4 -27.94 -7.35 41.60
C ARG A 4 -26.68 -7.09 40.77
N LEU A 5 -26.86 -6.60 39.55
CA LEU A 5 -25.78 -6.25 38.65
C LEU A 5 -25.10 -4.98 39.22
N SER A 6 -23.94 -5.16 39.85
CA SER A 6 -23.13 -4.05 40.37
C SER A 6 -22.83 -3.05 39.25
N ARG A 7 -22.77 -1.75 39.57
CA ARG A 7 -22.45 -0.69 38.59
C ARG A 7 -21.15 -0.97 37.83
N ILE A 8 -20.21 -1.68 38.47
CA ILE A 8 -18.94 -2.13 37.88
C ILE A 8 -19.18 -3.19 36.80
N GLN A 9 -20.11 -4.11 37.03
CA GLN A 9 -20.47 -5.16 36.07
C GLN A 9 -21.20 -4.59 34.85
N LEU A 10 -22.08 -3.60 35.05
CA LEU A 10 -22.68 -2.84 33.94
C LEU A 10 -21.63 -2.06 33.15
N ALA A 11 -20.68 -1.41 33.82
CA ALA A 11 -19.61 -0.66 33.17
C ALA A 11 -18.66 -1.57 32.36
N LEU A 12 -18.25 -2.72 32.91
CA LEU A 12 -17.42 -3.70 32.21
C LEU A 12 -18.15 -4.31 31.01
N PHE A 13 -19.46 -4.56 31.13
CA PHE A 13 -20.29 -5.06 30.03
C PHE A 13 -20.42 -4.02 28.91
N PHE A 14 -20.59 -2.73 29.24
CA PHE A 14 -20.56 -1.64 28.26
C PHE A 14 -19.18 -1.46 27.61
N ILE A 15 -18.08 -1.66 28.34
CA ILE A 15 -16.70 -1.57 27.81
C ILE A 15 -16.37 -2.77 26.90
N LEU A 16 -16.92 -3.96 27.17
CA LEU A 16 -16.68 -5.18 26.39
C LEU A 16 -17.63 -5.36 25.19
N LEU A 17 -18.87 -4.85 25.26
CA LEU A 17 -19.87 -4.99 24.18
C LEU A 17 -20.06 -3.75 23.32
N CYS A 18 -19.60 -2.59 23.77
CA CYS A 18 -19.27 -1.52 22.83
C CYS A 18 -17.82 -1.76 22.41
N PRO A 19 -17.54 -2.30 21.19
CA PRO A 19 -16.25 -2.01 20.62
C PRO A 19 -16.19 -0.48 20.59
N VAL A 20 -15.36 0.06 21.49
CA VAL A 20 -14.81 1.41 21.44
C VAL A 20 -14.93 1.95 20.03
N ASN A 21 -15.93 2.81 19.84
CA ASN A 21 -15.85 4.09 19.15
C ASN A 21 -14.65 4.30 18.18
N ILE A 22 -14.38 3.34 17.29
CA ILE A 22 -13.40 3.42 16.20
C ILE A 22 -14.04 4.07 14.96
N ILE A 23 -15.28 4.53 15.06
CA ILE A 23 -15.87 5.43 14.05
C ILE A 23 -15.12 6.79 14.02
N GLY A 24 -14.34 7.12 15.06
CA GLY A 24 -13.35 8.21 15.02
C GLY A 24 -12.07 7.89 14.23
N LEU A 25 -11.70 6.61 14.10
CA LEU A 25 -10.50 6.18 13.38
C LEU A 25 -10.71 6.02 11.86
N TRP A 26 -11.96 5.91 11.41
CA TRP A 26 -12.28 5.96 9.98
C TRP A 26 -12.05 7.34 9.34
N TRP A 27 -11.88 8.39 10.14
CA TRP A 27 -11.40 9.69 9.67
C TRP A 27 -9.89 9.86 9.81
N ALA A 28 -9.22 9.03 10.61
CA ALA A 28 -7.77 9.09 10.86
C ALA A 28 -6.94 8.34 9.81
N VAL A 29 -7.50 7.29 9.18
CA VAL A 29 -6.95 6.73 7.95
C VAL A 29 -7.58 7.48 6.78
N GLY A 30 -7.11 8.71 6.56
CA GLY A 30 -7.51 9.50 5.40
C GLY A 30 -7.42 8.64 4.14
N SER A 31 -8.48 8.60 3.34
CA SER A 31 -8.51 7.82 2.11
C SER A 31 -7.31 8.21 1.25
N PRO A 32 -6.30 7.34 1.08
CA PRO A 32 -5.21 7.67 0.19
C PRO A 32 -5.79 7.59 -1.22
N LEU A 33 -5.38 8.53 -2.07
CA LEU A 33 -5.62 8.49 -3.52
C LEU A 33 -7.00 8.95 -4.01
N VAL A 34 -7.42 10.18 -3.69
CA VAL A 34 -8.37 10.88 -4.57
C VAL A 34 -7.83 12.26 -4.94
N MET A 35 -6.95 12.29 -5.93
CA MET A 35 -6.65 13.47 -6.71
C MET A 35 -7.07 13.19 -8.14
N ASP A 36 -8.38 13.22 -8.39
CA ASP A 36 -8.99 13.17 -9.71
C ASP A 36 -9.97 14.35 -9.84
N PRO A 37 -9.81 15.29 -10.79
CA PRO A 37 -10.62 16.49 -10.91
C PRO A 37 -12.11 16.16 -11.08
N ASN A 38 -12.43 15.07 -11.80
CA ASN A 38 -13.81 14.63 -12.01
C ASN A 38 -14.44 13.99 -10.76
N SER A 39 -13.65 13.66 -9.73
CA SER A 39 -14.14 13.14 -8.45
C SER A 39 -14.35 14.23 -7.39
N ILE A 40 -13.63 15.36 -7.50
CA ILE A 40 -13.78 16.54 -6.63
C ILE A 40 -15.16 17.16 -6.83
N CYS A 41 -15.54 17.40 -8.09
CA CYS A 41 -16.84 17.98 -8.44
C CYS A 41 -18.01 17.01 -8.19
N ARG A 42 -17.81 15.69 -8.34
CA ARG A 42 -18.83 14.67 -8.06
C ARG A 42 -19.06 14.40 -6.57
N LYS A 43 -18.04 14.58 -5.72
CA LYS A 43 -18.15 14.46 -4.25
C LYS A 43 -18.51 15.80 -3.57
N ALA A 44 -19.16 16.71 -4.30
CA ALA A 44 -19.58 18.04 -3.81
C ALA A 44 -20.37 18.02 -2.49
N LYS A 45 -21.00 16.89 -2.12
CA LYS A 45 -21.63 16.71 -0.79
C LYS A 45 -20.66 16.91 0.40
N ARG A 46 -19.34 16.78 0.20
CA ARG A 46 -18.32 17.02 1.25
C ARG A 46 -17.72 18.43 1.21
N LEU A 47 -17.87 19.15 0.10
CA LEU A 47 -17.47 20.57 -0.04
C LEU A 47 -18.71 21.44 0.20
N ALA A 48 -19.19 21.48 1.44
CA ALA A 48 -20.28 22.39 1.78
C ALA A 48 -19.77 23.85 1.69
N GLY A 49 -20.20 24.60 0.67
CA GLY A 49 -19.89 26.03 0.51
C GLY A 49 -19.50 26.47 -0.92
N LYS A 50 -18.94 27.68 -1.03
CA LYS A 50 -18.56 28.35 -2.31
C LYS A 50 -17.66 27.52 -3.24
N GLN A 51 -16.95 26.51 -2.73
CA GLN A 51 -16.11 25.62 -3.52
C GLN A 51 -16.92 24.67 -4.42
N ALA A 52 -18.13 24.26 -3.98
CA ALA A 52 -19.02 23.46 -4.81
C ALA A 52 -19.66 24.28 -5.93
N GLU A 53 -19.93 25.56 -5.68
CA GLU A 53 -20.45 26.50 -6.69
C GLU A 53 -19.41 26.73 -7.81
N LEU A 54 -18.14 26.95 -7.45
CA LEU A 54 -17.03 27.09 -8.40
C LEU A 54 -16.87 25.85 -9.31
N CYS A 55 -17.16 24.65 -8.78
CA CYS A 55 -17.13 23.40 -9.56
C CYS A 55 -18.21 23.32 -10.64
N GLN A 56 -19.31 24.06 -10.52
CA GLN A 56 -20.38 24.09 -11.52
C GLN A 56 -20.24 25.28 -12.47
N THR A 57 -19.75 26.42 -11.99
CA THR A 57 -19.68 27.66 -12.77
C THR A 57 -18.38 27.81 -13.57
N GLN A 58 -17.26 27.26 -13.08
CA GLN A 58 -15.94 27.50 -13.68
C GLN A 58 -15.06 26.23 -13.68
N PRO A 59 -15.36 25.23 -14.54
CA PRO A 59 -14.62 23.96 -14.59
C PRO A 59 -13.15 24.12 -15.01
N GLU A 60 -12.81 25.12 -15.82
CA GLU A 60 -11.42 25.36 -16.25
C GLU A 60 -10.53 25.79 -15.08
N ILE A 61 -11.00 26.70 -14.23
CA ILE A 61 -10.27 27.16 -13.04
C ILE A 61 -10.05 25.99 -12.06
N VAL A 62 -11.07 25.14 -11.88
CA VAL A 62 -10.97 23.95 -11.02
C VAL A 62 -9.92 22.97 -11.53
N SER A 63 -9.73 22.88 -12.84
CA SER A 63 -8.70 22.03 -13.45
C SER A 63 -7.28 22.50 -13.11
N GLU A 64 -7.04 23.82 -13.12
CA GLU A 64 -5.77 24.43 -12.75
C GLU A 64 -5.51 24.37 -11.24
N VAL A 65 -6.54 24.59 -10.41
CA VAL A 65 -6.44 24.39 -8.96
C VAL A 65 -6.12 22.94 -8.62
N ALA A 66 -6.76 21.98 -9.29
CA ALA A 66 -6.46 20.56 -9.11
C ALA A 66 -5.04 20.21 -9.57
N LYS A 67 -4.54 20.83 -10.64
CA LYS A 67 -3.15 20.72 -11.10
C LYS A 67 -2.17 21.27 -10.04
N GLY A 68 -2.42 22.46 -9.51
CA GLY A 68 -1.61 23.07 -8.44
C GLY A 68 -1.58 22.23 -7.17
N ALA A 69 -2.74 21.72 -6.73
CA ALA A 69 -2.83 20.83 -5.57
C ALA A 69 -2.03 19.53 -5.77
N ARG A 70 -2.10 18.94 -6.98
CA ARG A 70 -1.33 17.74 -7.33
C ARG A 70 0.17 17.96 -7.29
N LEU A 71 0.65 19.10 -7.79
CA LEU A 71 2.06 19.48 -7.69
C LEU A 71 2.49 19.60 -6.23
N GLY A 72 1.71 20.33 -5.43
CA GLY A 72 2.00 20.49 -3.99
C GLY A 72 2.12 19.17 -3.23
N VAL A 73 1.25 18.19 -3.51
CA VAL A 73 1.32 16.87 -2.83
C VAL A 73 2.46 15.99 -3.35
N GLN A 74 2.92 16.17 -4.59
CA GLN A 74 4.05 15.42 -5.14
C GLN A 74 5.40 15.85 -4.55
N ASP A 75 5.50 17.09 -4.07
CA ASP A 75 6.77 17.71 -3.64
C ASP A 75 7.00 17.70 -2.12
N ILE A 76 6.16 17.01 -1.32
CA ILE A 76 6.36 16.88 0.13
C ILE A 76 7.23 15.67 0.51
N ARG A 77 8.02 15.80 1.59
CA ARG A 77 8.96 14.76 2.06
C ARG A 77 8.23 13.50 2.54
N GLU A 78 7.07 13.70 3.16
CA GLU A 78 6.20 12.66 3.70
C GLU A 78 5.67 11.75 2.57
N THR A 79 5.41 12.31 1.38
CA THR A 79 4.96 11.56 0.20
C THR A 79 6.06 10.63 -0.31
N ALA A 80 7.32 11.06 -0.30
CA ALA A 80 8.44 10.20 -0.68
C ALA A 80 8.60 9.00 0.27
N PHE A 81 8.45 9.23 1.58
CA PHE A 81 8.50 8.16 2.58
C PHE A 81 7.34 7.17 2.43
N VAL A 82 6.10 7.67 2.30
CA VAL A 82 4.92 6.83 2.10
C VAL A 82 5.04 6.03 0.80
N TYR A 83 5.54 6.65 -0.27
CA TYR A 83 5.80 5.95 -1.53
C TYR A 83 6.77 4.79 -1.34
N ALA A 84 7.89 5.02 -0.65
CA ALA A 84 8.92 4.01 -0.42
C ALA A 84 8.39 2.83 0.39
N ILE A 85 7.72 3.07 1.53
CA ILE A 85 7.17 1.99 2.36
C ILE A 85 6.05 1.23 1.65
N THR A 86 5.21 1.93 0.89
CA THR A 86 4.15 1.27 0.12
C THR A 86 4.76 0.39 -0.98
N ALA A 87 5.75 0.90 -1.72
CA ALA A 87 6.43 0.13 -2.76
C ALA A 87 7.14 -1.11 -2.18
N ALA A 88 7.79 -0.98 -1.02
CA ALA A 88 8.41 -2.10 -0.31
C ALA A 88 7.37 -3.14 0.14
N GLY A 89 6.23 -2.69 0.67
CA GLY A 89 5.12 -3.58 1.05
C GLY A 89 4.54 -4.35 -0.14
N VAL A 90 4.41 -3.70 -1.31
CA VAL A 90 3.98 -4.36 -2.55
C VAL A 90 5.01 -5.41 -2.98
N THR A 91 6.30 -5.07 -2.98
CA THR A 91 7.37 -6.03 -3.30
C THR A 91 7.26 -7.25 -2.40
N HIS A 92 7.24 -7.07 -1.08
CA HIS A 92 7.16 -8.17 -0.11
C HIS A 92 5.91 -9.05 -0.30
N ALA A 93 4.74 -8.44 -0.49
CA ALA A 93 3.50 -9.18 -0.67
C ALA A 93 3.52 -10.05 -1.95
N VAL A 94 4.06 -9.51 -3.05
CA VAL A 94 4.20 -10.25 -4.30
C VAL A 94 5.21 -11.38 -4.15
N THR A 95 6.39 -11.11 -3.58
CA THR A 95 7.44 -12.13 -3.41
C THR A 95 6.98 -13.27 -2.52
N GLN A 96 6.27 -12.95 -1.43
CA GLN A 96 5.72 -13.95 -0.53
C GLN A 96 4.64 -14.80 -1.22
N ALA A 97 3.77 -14.19 -2.03
CA ALA A 97 2.77 -14.95 -2.79
C ALA A 97 3.42 -15.88 -3.83
N CYS A 98 4.57 -15.47 -4.41
CA CYS A 98 5.37 -16.32 -5.29
C CYS A 98 5.95 -17.53 -4.54
N SER A 99 6.52 -17.34 -3.35
CA SER A 99 7.10 -18.45 -2.57
C SER A 99 6.05 -19.38 -1.97
N MET A 100 4.84 -18.90 -1.70
CA MET A 100 3.70 -19.74 -1.29
C MET A 100 3.05 -20.50 -2.45
N GLY A 101 3.37 -20.16 -3.70
CA GLY A 101 2.79 -20.80 -4.89
C GLY A 101 1.39 -20.28 -5.27
N ASP A 102 0.99 -19.12 -4.76
CA ASP A 102 -0.32 -18.49 -5.07
C ASP A 102 -0.36 -17.88 -6.48
N LEU A 103 0.80 -17.54 -7.05
CA LEU A 103 0.95 -16.97 -8.38
C LEU A 103 1.60 -17.98 -9.34
N LEU A 104 1.01 -18.14 -10.52
CA LEU A 104 1.53 -19.04 -11.57
C LEU A 104 2.66 -18.41 -12.40
N GLN A 105 2.83 -17.09 -12.36
CA GLN A 105 3.82 -16.38 -13.18
C GLN A 105 5.21 -16.28 -12.54
N CYS A 106 5.36 -16.73 -11.29
CA CYS A 106 6.59 -16.69 -10.51
C CYS A 106 6.66 -17.92 -9.59
N GLY A 107 7.75 -18.07 -8.85
CA GLY A 107 7.91 -19.12 -7.87
C GLY A 107 9.09 -18.84 -6.95
N CYS A 108 9.61 -19.89 -6.33
CA CYS A 108 10.87 -19.80 -5.61
C CYS A 108 12.00 -19.43 -6.58
N GLU A 109 12.86 -18.49 -6.18
CA GLU A 109 14.16 -18.28 -6.81
C GLU A 109 14.98 -19.56 -6.61
N ALA A 110 14.83 -20.48 -7.55
CA ALA A 110 15.55 -21.73 -7.59
C ALA A 110 16.98 -21.45 -8.04
N THR A 111 17.77 -20.75 -7.22
CA THR A 111 19.20 -20.49 -7.42
C THR A 111 19.57 -20.41 -8.91
N ARG A 112 18.90 -19.55 -9.71
CA ARG A 112 19.03 -19.62 -11.19
C ARG A 112 20.47 -19.42 -11.67
N ASN A 113 21.36 -18.95 -10.78
CA ASN A 113 22.80 -18.78 -11.00
C ASN A 113 23.74 -19.56 -10.05
N ARG A 114 23.26 -20.50 -9.23
CA ARG A 114 24.17 -21.44 -8.54
C ARG A 114 23.88 -22.85 -9.04
N ALA A 115 24.87 -23.45 -9.70
CA ALA A 115 24.85 -24.86 -10.02
C ALA A 115 24.44 -25.67 -8.77
N PRO A 116 23.63 -26.73 -8.91
CA PRO A 116 23.33 -27.64 -7.81
C PRO A 116 24.65 -28.04 -7.12
N PRO A 117 24.73 -28.07 -5.78
CA PRO A 117 25.89 -28.66 -5.12
C PRO A 117 26.08 -30.07 -5.67
N ARG A 118 27.24 -30.35 -6.26
CA ARG A 118 27.62 -31.74 -6.55
C ARG A 118 27.56 -32.51 -5.23
N PRO A 119 27.05 -33.75 -5.21
CA PRO A 119 26.98 -34.54 -3.98
C PRO A 119 28.38 -34.57 -3.36
N SER A 120 28.46 -34.10 -2.12
CA SER A 120 29.69 -34.09 -1.34
C SER A 120 30.09 -35.55 -1.11
N SER A 121 31.10 -36.01 -1.84
CA SER A 121 31.88 -37.17 -1.44
C SER A 121 32.47 -36.84 -0.07
N PHE A 122 31.98 -37.48 0.97
CA PHE A 122 32.47 -37.37 2.34
C PHE A 122 33.98 -37.64 2.36
N SER A 123 34.79 -36.59 2.43
CA SER A 123 36.18 -36.66 2.86
C SER A 123 36.23 -36.23 4.33
N PRO A 124 36.71 -37.07 5.25
CA PRO A 124 36.79 -36.72 6.67
C PRO A 124 37.95 -35.75 6.86
N GLY A 125 37.67 -34.44 6.85
CA GLY A 125 38.68 -33.41 7.09
C GLY A 125 38.22 -31.96 6.92
N ASP A 126 37.18 -31.70 6.13
CA ASP A 126 36.75 -30.32 5.84
C ASP A 126 35.56 -29.92 6.70
N GLY A 127 35.66 -28.76 7.35
CA GLY A 127 34.61 -28.17 8.17
C GLY A 127 33.26 -28.13 7.43
N VAL A 128 32.18 -28.28 8.19
CA VAL A 128 30.80 -28.39 7.68
C VAL A 128 30.52 -27.33 6.61
N LYS A 129 30.46 -27.77 5.34
CA LYS A 129 30.08 -26.93 4.22
C LYS A 129 28.58 -26.68 4.32
N TRP A 130 28.20 -25.45 4.59
CA TRP A 130 26.79 -25.07 4.67
C TRP A 130 26.16 -25.11 3.26
N GLU A 131 24.95 -25.65 3.17
CA GLU A 131 24.20 -25.80 1.93
C GLU A 131 22.96 -24.90 1.95
N TRP A 132 22.69 -24.21 0.85
CA TRP A 132 21.43 -23.47 0.69
C TRP A 132 20.28 -24.46 0.52
N GLY A 133 19.17 -24.25 1.24
CA GLY A 133 17.97 -25.05 1.12
C GLY A 133 16.71 -24.20 1.23
N GLY A 134 15.55 -24.83 1.00
CA GLY A 134 14.24 -24.17 1.07
C GLY A 134 13.86 -23.40 -0.20
N CYS A 135 12.88 -22.51 -0.05
CA CYS A 135 12.37 -21.65 -1.11
C CYS A 135 12.93 -20.22 -0.90
N GLY A 136 13.77 -19.75 -1.82
CA GLY A 136 14.18 -18.34 -1.85
C GLY A 136 13.10 -17.48 -2.49
N ASP A 137 12.82 -16.31 -1.94
CA ASP A 137 11.89 -15.35 -2.54
C ASP A 137 12.50 -14.71 -3.82
N ASP A 138 11.72 -14.66 -4.91
CA ASP A 138 12.10 -13.92 -6.13
C ASP A 138 11.84 -12.41 -5.97
N VAL A 139 12.74 -11.74 -5.24
CA VAL A 139 12.65 -10.30 -4.93
C VAL A 139 12.65 -9.43 -6.19
N GLU A 140 13.33 -9.86 -7.25
CA GLU A 140 13.41 -9.09 -8.50
C GLU A 140 12.05 -9.06 -9.20
N PHE A 141 11.35 -10.20 -9.26
CA PHE A 141 9.99 -10.25 -9.78
C PHE A 141 9.05 -9.33 -8.99
N GLY A 142 9.11 -9.39 -7.66
CA GLY A 142 8.31 -8.51 -6.80
C GLY A 142 8.60 -7.03 -7.01
N TYR A 143 9.88 -6.66 -7.14
CA TYR A 143 10.30 -5.28 -7.37
C TYR A 143 9.80 -4.76 -8.71
N GLU A 144 9.94 -5.54 -9.79
CA GLU A 144 9.49 -5.13 -11.12
C GLU A 144 7.96 -4.97 -11.17
N LYS A 145 7.20 -5.84 -10.49
CA LYS A 145 5.74 -5.68 -10.35
C LYS A 145 5.36 -4.47 -9.52
N SER A 146 6.05 -4.22 -8.41
CA SER A 146 5.87 -3.02 -7.59
C SER A 146 6.09 -1.75 -8.40
N LYS A 147 7.19 -1.68 -9.14
CA LYS A 147 7.51 -0.57 -10.04
C LYS A 147 6.45 -0.37 -11.12
N GLN A 148 6.06 -1.44 -11.83
CA GLN A 148 5.03 -1.38 -12.87
C GLN A 148 3.71 -0.83 -12.33
N PHE A 149 3.29 -1.28 -11.14
CA PHE A 149 2.04 -0.86 -10.53
C PHE A 149 2.10 0.56 -9.98
N MET A 150 3.12 0.88 -9.18
CA MET A 150 3.24 2.15 -8.45
C MET A 150 3.63 3.31 -9.39
N ASP A 151 4.49 3.08 -10.38
CA ASP A 151 4.93 4.13 -11.32
C ASP A 151 3.89 4.44 -12.41
N ALA A 152 2.96 3.53 -12.74
CA ALA A 152 2.00 3.72 -13.83
C ALA A 152 1.19 5.02 -13.65
N LYS A 153 0.82 5.35 -12.42
CA LYS A 153 0.09 6.59 -12.09
C LYS A 153 0.99 7.82 -12.19
N ARG A 154 2.25 7.72 -11.76
CA ARG A 154 3.22 8.84 -11.81
C ARG A 154 3.58 9.21 -13.24
N ARG A 155 3.76 8.22 -14.12
CA ARG A 155 4.02 8.46 -15.55
C ARG A 155 2.88 9.20 -16.23
N ARG A 156 1.62 8.85 -15.94
CA ARG A 156 0.46 9.59 -16.45
C ARG A 156 0.43 11.04 -15.95
N GLY A 157 0.66 11.25 -14.65
CA GLY A 157 0.71 12.60 -14.06
C GLY A 157 1.82 13.48 -14.62
N ARG A 158 3.03 12.91 -14.82
CA ARG A 158 4.17 13.63 -15.41
C ARG A 158 3.96 13.91 -16.90
N ALA A 159 3.39 12.97 -17.65
CA ALA A 159 3.07 13.16 -19.07
C ALA A 159 1.98 14.22 -19.29
N THR A 160 1.03 14.37 -18.36
CA THR A 160 0.06 15.47 -18.38
C THR A 160 0.66 16.82 -17.99
N LEU A 161 1.71 16.84 -17.17
CA LEU A 161 2.37 18.07 -16.75
C LEU A 161 3.35 18.60 -17.82
N GLY A 162 4.11 17.71 -18.48
CA GLY A 162 5.08 18.08 -19.52
C GLY A 162 4.48 18.37 -20.90
N ARG A 163 3.14 18.45 -21.00
CA ARG A 163 2.41 18.83 -22.22
C ARG A 163 1.74 20.21 -22.09
N LEU A 164 2.00 20.91 -20.99
CA LEU A 164 1.59 22.29 -20.71
C LEU A 164 2.85 23.16 -20.74
#